data_AF-A0AAD5D895-F1
#
_entry.id   AF-A0AAD5D895-F1
#
_cell.length_a   1.000
_cell.length_b   1.000
_cell.length_c   1.000
_cell.angle_alpha   90.00
_cell.angle_beta   90.00
_cell.angle_gamma   90.00
#
_symmetry.space_group_name_H-M   'P 1'
#
loop_
_entity.id
_entity.type
_entity.pdbx_description
1 polymer ?
#
loop_
_entity_poly.entity_id
_entity_poly.type
_entity_poly.pdbx_seq_one_letter_code
_entity_poly.pdbx_strand_id
1 'polypeptide(L)' 'MEMAVTIVIATFALLTCAGMSASITDRLLVNMTIVRRAGILGAYCLDGSLPAYHIHRGFGAGARNWLLQFES' A
#
# COMPACT_ATOMS: atom_id res chain seq x y z
N MET A 1 7.70 14.00 -47.96
CA MET A 1 7.55 12.63 -47.43
C MET A 1 8.35 12.42 -46.15
N GLU A 2 9.59 12.91 -46.07
CA GLU A 2 10.45 12.77 -44.87
C GLU A 2 9.92 13.51 -43.62
N MET A 3 9.36 14.72 -43.78
CA MET A 3 8.75 15.47 -42.67
C MET A 3 7.48 14.80 -42.11
N ALA A 4 6.69 14.12 -42.95
CA ALA A 4 5.48 13.44 -42.50
C ALA A 4 5.82 12.16 -41.72
N VAL A 5 6.82 11.42 -42.18
CA VAL A 5 7.30 10.20 -41.53
C VAL A 5 7.90 10.50 -40.15
N THR A 6 8.68 11.58 -40.03
CA THR A 6 9.26 12.00 -38.74
C THR A 6 8.21 12.43 -37.72
N ILE A 7 7.14 13.12 -38.14
CA ILE A 7 6.02 13.49 -37.25
C ILE A 7 5.27 12.25 -36.78
N VAL A 8 4.99 11.28 -37.66
CA VAL A 8 4.30 10.03 -37.29
C VAL A 8 5.14 9.22 -36.29
N ILE A 9 6.45 9.11 -36.51
CA ILE A 9 7.34 8.41 -35.58
C ILE A 9 7.41 9.13 -34.23
N ALA A 10 7.54 10.46 -34.23
CA ALA A 10 7.63 11.25 -33.00
C ALA A 10 6.33 11.16 -32.17
N THR A 11 5.17 11.25 -32.83
CA THR A 11 3.86 11.12 -32.17
C THR A 11 3.64 9.71 -31.64
N PHE A 12 4.01 8.67 -32.39
CA PHE A 12 3.91 7.28 -31.93
C PHE A 12 4.85 7.01 -30.74
N ALA A 13 6.08 7.53 -30.79
CA ALA A 13 7.03 7.45 -29.70
C ALA A 13 6.51 8.15 -28.44
N LEU A 14 6.00 9.38 -28.55
CA LEU A 14 5.39 10.14 -27.44
C LEU A 14 4.17 9.39 -26.85
N LEU A 15 3.34 8.78 -27.69
CA LEU A 15 2.17 8.01 -27.26
C LEU A 15 2.58 6.73 -26.50
N THR A 16 3.66 6.06 -26.91
CA THR A 16 4.20 4.88 -26.22
C THR A 16 4.88 5.22 -24.89
N CYS A 17 5.56 6.37 -24.78
CA CYS A 17 6.21 6.80 -23.54
C CYS A 17 5.23 7.26 -22.45
N ALA A 18 4.05 7.78 -22.82
CA ALA A 18 3.05 8.23 -21.84
C ALA A 18 2.41 7.08 -21.03
N GLY A 19 2.52 5.83 -21.49
CA GLY A 19 1.98 4.64 -20.81
C GLY A 19 2.85 4.08 -19.69
N MET A 20 4.13 4.49 -19.59
CA MET A 20 5.05 4.05 -18.53
C MET A 20 5.04 5.01 -17.34
N SER A 21 3.86 5.33 -16.82
CA SER A 21 3.79 5.82 -15.44
C SER A 21 3.87 4.60 -14.52
N ALA A 22 5.10 4.15 -14.23
CA ALA A 22 5.33 3.19 -13.16
C ALA A 22 4.87 3.86 -11.85
N SER A 23 3.66 3.53 -11.40
CA SER A 23 3.26 3.83 -10.03
C SER A 23 4.19 3.05 -9.12
N ILE A 24 5.24 3.70 -8.63
CA ILE A 24 5.96 3.23 -7.46
C ILE A 24 4.94 3.31 -6.34
N THR A 25 4.24 2.20 -6.10
CA THR A 25 3.34 2.09 -4.97
C THR A 25 4.21 2.14 -3.73
N ASP A 26 4.30 3.31 -3.11
CA ASP A 26 4.88 3.45 -1.78
C ASP A 26 4.00 2.64 -0.82
N ARG A 27 4.42 1.40 -0.54
CA ARG A 27 3.71 0.52 0.36
C ARG A 27 3.95 1.03 1.77
N LEU A 28 2.88 1.45 2.42
CA LEU A 28 2.92 1.80 3.84
C LEU A 28 3.24 0.55 4.67
N LEU A 29 4.48 0.45 5.12
CA LEU A 29 4.92 -0.58 6.07
C LEU A 29 4.60 -0.14 7.49
N VAL A 30 3.85 -0.96 8.22
CA VAL A 30 3.46 -0.70 9.60
C VAL A 30 3.98 -1.82 10.48
N ASN A 31 4.61 -1.46 11.60
CA ASN A 31 5.15 -2.46 12.51
C ASN A 31 4.03 -3.20 13.26
N MET A 32 4.28 -4.49 13.51
CA MET A 32 3.40 -5.34 14.29
C MET A 32 3.59 -5.12 15.80
N THR A 33 2.48 -4.98 16.51
CA THR A 33 2.47 -4.86 17.98
C THR A 33 1.77 -6.06 18.60
N ILE A 34 2.53 -6.83 19.39
CA ILE A 34 2.01 -8.00 20.12
C ILE A 34 1.20 -7.55 21.35
N VAL A 35 0.04 -8.14 21.56
CA VAL A 35 -0.81 -7.92 22.74
C VAL A 35 -0.27 -8.74 23.91
N ARG A 36 0.74 -8.22 24.61
CA ARG A 36 1.51 -8.95 25.64
C ARG A 36 0.68 -9.60 26.76
N ARG A 37 -0.46 -9.02 27.14
CA ARG A 37 -1.32 -9.54 28.21
C ARG A 37 -2.44 -10.47 27.72
N ALA A 38 -2.53 -10.73 26.42
CA ALA A 38 -3.56 -11.60 25.85
C ALA A 38 -3.52 -13.02 26.42
N GLY A 39 -2.32 -13.55 26.72
CA GLY A 39 -2.17 -14.88 27.32
C GLY A 39 -2.82 -15.03 28.71
N ILE A 40 -2.86 -13.96 29.52
CA ILE A 40 -3.55 -13.97 30.82
C ILE A 40 -5.06 -14.17 30.64
N LEU A 41 -5.60 -13.73 29.50
CA LEU A 41 -7.01 -13.87 29.13
C LEU A 41 -7.28 -15.14 28.30
N GLY A 42 -6.27 -15.99 28.09
CA GLY A 42 -6.39 -17.18 27.25
C GLY A 42 -6.56 -16.90 25.75
N ALA A 43 -6.23 -15.70 25.28
CA ALA A 43 -6.36 -15.32 23.88
C ALA A 43 -5.08 -15.65 23.09
N TYR A 44 -5.21 -16.53 22.10
CA TYR A 44 -4.13 -17.03 21.25
C TYR A 44 -4.59 -17.18 19.80
N CYS A 45 -3.64 -17.11 18.87
CA CYS A 45 -3.84 -17.48 17.47
C CYS A 45 -3.89 -19.01 17.31
N LEU A 46 -4.24 -19.49 16.12
CA LEU A 46 -4.32 -20.93 15.83
C LEU A 46 -2.97 -21.67 15.96
N ASP A 47 -1.86 -20.95 15.82
CA ASP A 47 -0.50 -21.46 15.99
C ASP A 47 0.01 -21.38 17.45
N GLY A 48 -0.81 -20.89 18.38
CA GLY A 48 -0.44 -20.70 19.78
C GLY A 48 0.38 -19.44 20.05
N SER A 49 0.61 -18.58 19.05
CA SER A 49 1.21 -17.27 19.25
C SER A 49 0.23 -16.28 19.91
N LEU A 50 0.76 -15.18 20.45
CA LEU A 50 -0.08 -14.10 20.99
C LEU A 50 -0.67 -13.27 19.84
N PRO A 51 -1.93 -12.82 19.95
CA PRO A 51 -2.52 -11.94 18.95
C PRO A 51 -1.77 -10.62 18.85
N ALA A 52 -1.85 -9.99 17.67
CA ALA A 52 -1.16 -8.77 17.34
C ALA A 52 -2.02 -7.83 16.49
N TYR A 53 -1.60 -6.58 16.37
CA TYR A 53 -2.23 -5.60 15.48
C TYR A 53 -1.19 -4.70 14.81
N HIS A 54 -1.58 -4.13 13.67
CA HIS A 54 -0.88 -3.03 13.02
C HIS A 54 -1.57 -1.72 13.39
N ILE A 55 -0.80 -0.68 13.75
CA ILE A 55 -1.35 0.65 14.02
C ILE A 55 -0.59 1.73 13.26
N HIS A 56 -1.31 2.44 12.41
CA HIS A 56 -0.86 3.68 11.80
C HIS A 56 -1.68 4.84 12.38
N ARG A 57 -1.04 5.95 12.75
CA ARG A 57 -1.72 7.10 13.39
C ARG A 57 -2.62 7.90 12.43
N GLY A 58 -2.55 7.60 11.14
CA GLY A 58 -3.21 8.38 10.10
C GLY A 58 -2.50 9.72 9.87
N PHE A 59 -3.00 10.47 8.89
CA PHE A 59 -2.52 11.83 8.57
C PHE A 59 -3.66 12.66 7.98
N GLY A 60 -3.48 13.98 7.93
CA GLY A 60 -4.47 14.90 7.38
C GLY A 60 -5.85 14.73 8.01
N ALA A 61 -6.89 14.62 7.18
CA ALA A 61 -8.27 14.44 7.62
C ALA A 61 -8.51 13.12 8.39
N GLY A 62 -7.66 12.11 8.21
CA GLY A 62 -7.77 10.81 8.89
C GLY A 62 -7.15 10.76 10.28
N ALA A 63 -6.39 11.78 10.71
CA ALA A 63 -5.59 11.74 11.95
C ALA A 63 -6.41 11.60 13.25
N ARG A 64 -7.72 11.84 13.20
CA ARG A 64 -8.64 11.74 14.36
C ARG A 64 -9.74 10.69 14.16
N ASN A 65 -9.67 9.93 13.08
CA ASN A 65 -10.65 8.89 12.76
C ASN A 65 -10.01 7.51 12.96
N TRP A 66 -10.80 6.57 13.46
CA TRP A 66 -10.36 5.18 13.64
C TRP A 66 -10.96 4.30 12.55
N LEU A 67 -10.09 3.57 11.85
CA LEU A 67 -10.48 2.49 10.95
C LEU A 67 -9.98 1.19 11.55
N LEU A 68 -10.89 0.25 11.78
CA LEU A 68 -10.55 -1.10 12.23
C LEU A 68 -10.78 -2.05 11.07
N GLN A 69 -9.70 -2.70 10.63
CA GLN A 69 -9.73 -3.71 9.58
C GLN A 69 -9.39 -5.07 10.20
N PHE A 70 -10.23 -6.05 9.95
CA PHE A 70 -9.95 -7.44 10.26
C PHE A 70 -9.41 -8.10 9.00
N GLU A 71 -8.22 -8.67 9.10
CA GLU A 71 -7.66 -9.51 8.05
C GLU A 71 -8.38 -10.87 8.05
N SER A 72 -8.57 -11.44 6.86
CA SER A 72 -9.19 -12.75 6.66
C SER A 72 -8.16 -13.87 6.66
#